data_AF-A0AAE0ITB9-F1
#
_entry.id   AF-A0AAE0ITB9-F1
#
_cell.length_a   1.000
_cell.length_b   1.000
_cell.length_c   1.000
_cell.angle_alpha   90.00
_cell.angle_beta   90.00
_cell.angle_gamma   90.00
#
_symmetry.space_group_name_H-M   'P 1'
#
loop_
_entity.id
_entity.type
_entity.pdbx_description
1 polymer ?
#
loop_
_entity_poly.entity_id
_entity_poly.type
_entity_poly.pdbx_seq_one_letter_code
_entity_poly.pdbx_strand_id
1 'polypeptide(L)'
;MSKSEYHRADERRFLDERGSSGPLAPNGLNPATIMEKAVRERIVDSYFYKEQCFAVNEADIVDRVVEHVDFIGGVYGTVQKPTPFLCLAFKLLQLAPSDAIIDEYLSFGGEKFKYLRALALFYIRLTRQDKDVYTLLEPFLEDRRKLRRKGRAGTSLMYMDVFVDDLLTKDRVCSTSLWKMRKRDILEDLELLEPRVSPLGDIEDLLDEMDEVDGNGEVRNGDGNHTDGDDDGSSEGEVRSRRWRKSSADRLSPQGGDSMDIDGPDDRRRSSGERSP
;
A
#
# COMPACT_ATOMS: atom_id res chain seq x y z
N MET A 1 -31.32 11.91 -27.04
CA MET A 1 -29.98 12.01 -27.65
C MET A 1 -29.11 13.10 -27.01
N SER A 2 -29.66 14.14 -26.38
CA SER A 2 -28.86 15.25 -25.79
C SER A 2 -28.12 14.91 -24.49
N LYS A 3 -28.69 14.12 -23.55
CA LYS A 3 -28.04 13.78 -22.27
C LYS A 3 -26.67 13.11 -22.45
N SER A 4 -26.54 12.21 -23.43
CA SER A 4 -25.28 11.51 -23.71
C SER A 4 -24.17 12.45 -24.20
N GLU A 5 -24.51 13.55 -24.87
CA GLU A 5 -23.51 14.51 -25.36
C GLU A 5 -22.96 15.38 -24.22
N TYR A 6 -23.82 15.81 -23.29
CA TYR A 6 -23.40 16.58 -22.13
C TYR A 6 -22.43 15.80 -21.23
N HIS A 7 -22.74 14.53 -20.92
CA HIS A 7 -21.84 13.70 -20.10
C HIS A 7 -20.45 13.51 -20.73
N ARG A 8 -20.38 13.30 -22.05
CA ARG A 8 -19.09 13.21 -22.77
C ARG A 8 -18.37 14.55 -22.80
N ALA A 9 -19.10 15.65 -22.94
CA ALA A 9 -18.53 16.99 -22.93
C ALA A 9 -17.95 17.34 -21.55
N ASP A 10 -18.63 17.00 -20.47
CA ASP A 10 -18.16 17.24 -19.10
C ASP A 10 -16.94 16.38 -18.74
N GLU A 11 -16.94 15.10 -19.14
CA GLU A 11 -15.77 14.21 -19.01
C GLU A 11 -14.57 14.72 -19.79
N ARG A 12 -14.81 15.16 -21.04
CA ARG A 12 -13.76 15.74 -21.87
C ARG A 12 -13.25 17.06 -21.29
N ARG A 13 -14.13 17.91 -20.77
CA ARG A 13 -13.76 19.18 -20.12
C ARG A 13 -12.86 18.93 -18.91
N PHE A 14 -13.19 17.96 -18.06
CA PHE A 14 -12.37 17.58 -16.91
C PHE A 14 -10.95 17.15 -17.32
N LEU A 15 -10.83 16.40 -18.42
CA LEU A 15 -9.54 15.91 -18.95
C LEU A 15 -8.73 16.98 -19.69
N ASP A 16 -9.38 17.79 -20.52
CA ASP A 16 -8.76 18.78 -21.41
C ASP A 16 -8.39 20.05 -20.64
N GLU A 17 -9.25 20.55 -19.76
CA GLU A 17 -9.01 21.80 -19.02
C GLU A 17 -8.08 21.61 -17.82
N ARG A 18 -7.83 20.35 -17.39
CA ARG A 18 -6.95 19.99 -16.26
C ARG A 18 -7.13 20.93 -15.07
N GLY A 19 -8.38 21.23 -14.71
CA GLY A 19 -8.77 22.10 -13.60
C GLY A 19 -8.31 23.57 -13.69
N SER A 20 -8.16 24.14 -14.89
CA SER A 20 -8.14 25.60 -15.06
C SER A 20 -9.46 26.26 -14.58
N SER A 21 -10.56 25.50 -14.55
CA SER A 21 -11.89 25.95 -14.12
C SER A 21 -12.54 25.08 -13.03
N GLY A 22 -11.83 24.08 -12.50
CA GLY A 22 -12.38 23.09 -11.56
C GLY A 22 -12.02 23.40 -10.09
N PRO A 23 -12.86 22.96 -9.12
CA PRO A 23 -12.54 23.11 -7.70
C PRO A 23 -11.32 22.28 -7.33
N LEU A 24 -10.49 22.83 -6.45
CA LEU A 24 -9.35 22.11 -5.88
C LEU A 24 -9.83 21.11 -4.81
N ALA A 25 -9.10 20.01 -4.65
CA ALA A 25 -9.29 19.13 -3.52
C ALA A 25 -8.88 19.84 -2.21
N PRO A 26 -9.35 19.38 -1.03
CA PRO A 26 -9.02 20.01 0.25
C PRO A 26 -7.54 20.10 0.61
N ASN A 27 -6.69 19.26 0.00
CA ASN A 27 -5.23 19.37 0.08
C ASN A 27 -4.61 20.39 -0.89
N GLY A 28 -5.43 21.15 -1.62
CA GLY A 28 -4.99 22.15 -2.61
C GLY A 28 -4.55 21.56 -3.95
N LEU A 29 -4.62 20.23 -4.13
CA LEU A 29 -4.28 19.60 -5.40
C LEU A 29 -5.45 19.62 -6.36
N ASN A 30 -5.14 19.66 -7.64
CA ASN A 30 -6.14 19.62 -8.68
C ASN A 30 -6.56 18.15 -8.96
N PRO A 31 -7.84 17.78 -8.74
CA PRO A 31 -8.31 16.40 -8.87
C PRO A 31 -8.00 15.75 -10.23
N ALA A 32 -8.02 16.54 -11.32
CA ALA A 32 -7.71 16.05 -12.66
C ALA A 32 -6.23 15.66 -12.85
N THR A 33 -5.35 16.10 -11.96
CA THR A 33 -3.90 15.88 -12.04
C THR A 33 -3.32 14.99 -10.95
N ILE A 34 -4.13 14.58 -9.96
CA ILE A 34 -3.68 13.71 -8.86
C ILE A 34 -3.12 12.38 -9.39
N MET A 35 -3.81 11.75 -10.34
CA MET A 35 -3.35 10.51 -10.98
C MET A 35 -2.44 10.82 -12.16
N GLU A 36 -1.43 10.00 -12.43
CA GLU A 36 -0.47 10.24 -13.52
C GLU A 36 -1.15 10.24 -14.90
N LYS A 37 -0.68 11.11 -15.81
CA LYS A 37 -1.27 11.27 -17.16
C LYS A 37 -1.42 9.93 -17.89
N ALA A 38 -0.37 9.11 -17.89
CA ALA A 38 -0.39 7.80 -18.54
C ALA A 38 -1.46 6.86 -17.95
N VAL A 39 -1.71 6.94 -16.64
CA VAL A 39 -2.73 6.13 -15.98
C VAL A 39 -4.13 6.64 -16.36
N ARG A 40 -4.34 7.96 -16.39
CA ARG A 40 -5.63 8.56 -16.80
C ARG A 40 -6.01 8.18 -18.23
N GLU A 41 -5.07 8.26 -19.17
CA GLU A 41 -5.29 7.84 -20.57
C GLU A 41 -5.73 6.38 -20.66
N ARG A 42 -5.09 5.48 -19.88
CA ARG A 42 -5.48 4.07 -19.83
C ARG A 42 -6.86 3.85 -19.22
N ILE A 43 -7.23 4.64 -18.21
CA ILE A 43 -8.56 4.60 -17.57
C ILE A 43 -9.63 5.01 -18.58
N VAL A 44 -9.51 6.19 -19.18
CA VAL A 44 -10.54 6.73 -20.07
C VAL A 44 -10.69 5.90 -21.34
N ASP A 45 -9.62 5.25 -21.80
CA ASP A 45 -9.66 4.34 -22.94
C ASP A 45 -10.19 2.94 -22.61
N SER A 46 -10.23 2.58 -21.33
CA SER A 46 -10.66 1.25 -20.91
C SER A 46 -12.15 1.01 -21.20
N TYR A 47 -12.47 -0.22 -21.60
CA TYR A 47 -13.85 -0.65 -21.80
C TYR A 47 -14.71 -0.44 -20.55
N PHE A 48 -14.16 -0.75 -19.38
CA PHE A 48 -14.87 -0.58 -18.11
C PHE A 48 -15.28 0.88 -17.88
N TYR A 49 -14.38 1.84 -18.10
CA TYR A 49 -14.70 3.24 -17.88
C TYR A 49 -15.78 3.75 -18.85
N LYS A 50 -15.68 3.38 -20.13
CA LYS A 50 -16.62 3.81 -21.19
C LYS A 50 -18.04 3.25 -20.99
N GLU A 51 -18.17 2.05 -20.44
CA GLU A 51 -19.48 1.40 -20.28
C GLU A 51 -20.06 1.57 -18.87
N GLN A 52 -19.21 1.46 -17.84
CA GLN A 52 -19.65 1.35 -16.44
C GLN A 52 -19.44 2.63 -15.64
N CYS A 53 -18.55 3.53 -16.08
CA CYS A 53 -18.34 4.83 -15.43
C CYS A 53 -18.95 6.00 -16.21
N PHE A 54 -19.69 5.72 -17.29
CA PHE A 54 -20.35 6.75 -18.08
C PHE A 54 -21.60 7.24 -17.38
N ALA A 55 -21.70 8.56 -17.19
CA ALA A 55 -22.88 9.21 -16.60
C ALA A 55 -23.31 8.69 -15.22
N VAL A 56 -22.37 8.14 -14.43
CA VAL A 56 -22.66 7.66 -13.08
C VAL A 56 -22.70 8.79 -12.06
N ASN A 57 -23.61 8.66 -11.09
CA ASN A 57 -23.69 9.50 -9.89
C ASN A 57 -23.02 8.81 -8.69
N GLU A 58 -23.05 9.46 -7.51
CA GLU A 58 -22.51 8.93 -6.27
C GLU A 58 -23.17 7.59 -5.86
N ALA A 59 -24.50 7.49 -5.91
CA ALA A 59 -25.20 6.25 -5.57
C ALA A 59 -24.81 5.08 -6.50
N ASP A 60 -24.68 5.35 -7.79
CA ASP A 60 -24.27 4.37 -8.80
C ASP A 60 -22.86 3.84 -8.50
N ILE A 61 -21.96 4.63 -7.89
CA ILE A 61 -20.64 4.15 -7.49
C ILE A 61 -20.76 2.95 -6.54
N VAL A 62 -21.70 2.99 -5.60
CA VAL A 62 -21.93 1.87 -4.66
C VAL A 62 -22.28 0.61 -5.44
N ASP A 63 -23.24 0.69 -6.37
CA ASP A 63 -23.65 -0.45 -7.19
C ASP A 63 -22.49 -0.97 -8.05
N ARG A 64 -21.73 -0.08 -8.71
CA ARG A 64 -20.56 -0.45 -9.53
C ARG A 64 -19.44 -1.09 -8.70
N VAL A 65 -19.24 -0.65 -7.47
CA VAL A 65 -18.27 -1.28 -6.56
C VAL A 65 -18.70 -2.70 -6.25
N VAL A 66 -19.97 -2.90 -5.87
CA VAL A 66 -20.49 -4.23 -5.50
C VAL A 66 -20.47 -5.19 -6.69
N GLU A 67 -20.83 -4.72 -7.87
CA GLU A 67 -20.95 -5.56 -9.06
C GLU A 67 -19.60 -5.89 -9.72
N HIS A 68 -18.64 -4.97 -9.69
CA HIS A 68 -17.45 -5.06 -10.54
C HIS A 68 -16.11 -5.03 -9.81
N VAL A 69 -16.07 -4.68 -8.53
CA VAL A 69 -14.81 -4.60 -7.79
C VAL A 69 -14.56 -5.87 -6.99
N ASP A 70 -13.76 -6.74 -7.57
CA ASP A 70 -13.37 -8.02 -6.99
C ASP A 70 -12.00 -8.01 -6.30
N PHE A 71 -11.20 -6.98 -6.57
CA PHE A 71 -9.83 -6.80 -6.12
C PHE A 71 -9.43 -5.34 -6.14
N ILE A 72 -8.54 -4.96 -5.23
CA ILE A 72 -7.85 -3.67 -5.23
C ILE A 72 -6.60 -3.76 -6.11
N GLY A 73 -6.26 -2.69 -6.84
CA GLY A 73 -5.06 -2.69 -7.67
C GLY A 73 -5.03 -1.50 -8.61
N GLY A 74 -3.91 -1.33 -9.30
CA GLY A 74 -3.72 -0.24 -10.25
C GLY A 74 -3.90 -0.66 -11.70
N VAL A 75 -2.80 -0.66 -12.47
CA VAL A 75 -2.76 -1.27 -13.80
C VAL A 75 -2.12 -2.65 -13.73
N TYR A 76 -2.62 -3.59 -14.53
CA TYR A 76 -2.12 -4.97 -14.55
C TYR A 76 -2.01 -5.53 -15.97
N GLY A 77 -1.25 -6.62 -16.09
CA GLY A 77 -0.96 -7.27 -17.37
C GLY A 77 0.00 -6.48 -18.27
N THR A 78 0.40 -7.10 -19.38
CA THR A 78 1.28 -6.50 -20.40
C THR A 78 0.63 -5.30 -21.10
N VAL A 79 -0.68 -5.35 -21.26
CA VAL A 79 -1.49 -4.28 -21.88
C VAL A 79 -1.71 -3.10 -20.93
N GLN A 80 -1.26 -3.19 -19.66
CA GLN A 80 -1.46 -2.17 -18.62
C GLN A 80 -2.94 -1.78 -18.46
N LYS A 81 -3.80 -2.78 -18.38
CA LYS A 81 -5.24 -2.58 -18.18
C LYS A 81 -5.50 -2.04 -16.77
N PRO A 82 -6.25 -0.94 -16.60
CA PRO A 82 -6.64 -0.46 -15.27
C PRO A 82 -7.65 -1.41 -14.62
N THR A 83 -7.59 -1.55 -13.30
CA THR A 83 -8.60 -2.28 -12.54
C THR A 83 -9.92 -1.49 -12.48
N PRO A 84 -11.07 -2.16 -12.29
CA PRO A 84 -12.34 -1.47 -11.99
C PRO A 84 -12.23 -0.54 -10.77
N PHE A 85 -11.52 -0.98 -9.73
CA PHE A 85 -11.22 -0.19 -8.53
C PHE A 85 -10.56 1.16 -8.89
N LEU A 86 -9.54 1.13 -9.74
CA LEU A 86 -8.82 2.33 -10.16
C LEU A 86 -9.68 3.25 -11.02
N CYS A 87 -10.51 2.68 -11.90
CA CYS A 87 -11.44 3.45 -12.73
C CYS A 87 -12.50 4.17 -11.88
N LEU A 88 -13.05 3.52 -10.85
CA LEU A 88 -14.01 4.14 -9.93
C LEU A 88 -13.34 5.18 -9.03
N ALA A 89 -12.09 4.97 -8.61
CA ALA A 89 -11.33 5.98 -7.87
C ALA A 89 -11.13 7.26 -8.70
N PHE A 90 -10.80 7.11 -9.98
CA PHE A 90 -10.71 8.24 -10.91
C PHE A 90 -12.08 8.91 -11.12
N LYS A 91 -13.17 8.13 -11.18
CA LYS A 91 -14.51 8.70 -11.28
C LYS A 91 -14.91 9.50 -10.04
N LEU A 92 -14.55 9.04 -8.84
CA LEU A 92 -14.75 9.82 -7.61
C LEU A 92 -13.96 11.13 -7.60
N LEU A 93 -12.75 11.16 -8.17
CA LEU A 93 -12.00 12.41 -8.36
C LEU A 93 -12.73 13.38 -9.31
N GLN A 94 -13.45 12.86 -10.30
CA GLN A 94 -14.27 13.67 -11.20
C GLN A 94 -15.55 14.18 -10.52
N LEU A 95 -16.23 13.32 -9.74
CA LEU A 95 -17.47 13.67 -9.05
C LEU A 95 -17.24 14.63 -7.88
N ALA A 96 -16.09 14.53 -7.21
CA ALA A 96 -15.75 15.31 -6.03
C ALA A 96 -16.88 15.29 -4.96
N PRO A 97 -17.25 14.10 -4.46
CA PRO A 97 -18.35 13.96 -3.51
C PRO A 97 -18.11 14.75 -2.21
N SER A 98 -19.20 15.11 -1.54
CA SER A 98 -19.17 15.78 -0.24
C SER A 98 -18.73 14.83 0.88
N ASP A 99 -18.30 15.42 1.99
CA ASP A 99 -17.82 14.69 3.17
C ASP A 99 -18.88 13.73 3.72
N ALA A 100 -20.16 14.12 3.71
CA ALA A 100 -21.27 13.27 4.14
C ALA A 100 -21.38 11.96 3.33
N ILE A 101 -21.14 12.01 2.02
CA ILE A 101 -21.17 10.83 1.15
C ILE A 101 -19.96 9.93 1.42
N ILE A 102 -18.79 10.53 1.64
CA ILE A 102 -17.57 9.78 1.97
C ILE A 102 -17.71 9.08 3.35
N ASP A 103 -18.28 9.77 4.33
CA ASP A 103 -18.54 9.20 5.66
C ASP A 103 -19.54 8.03 5.58
N GLU A 104 -20.56 8.14 4.72
CA GLU A 104 -21.50 7.06 4.45
C GLU A 104 -20.82 5.85 3.78
N TYR A 105 -19.90 6.09 2.82
CA TYR A 105 -19.11 5.03 2.19
C TYR A 105 -18.16 4.32 3.16
N LEU A 106 -17.57 5.04 4.11
CA LEU A 106 -16.68 4.46 5.11
C LEU A 106 -17.42 3.66 6.18
N SER A 107 -18.51 4.25 6.69
CA SER A 107 -19.30 3.72 7.78
C SER A 107 -20.23 2.63 7.26
N PHE A 108 -21.48 2.97 6.94
CA PHE A 108 -22.51 2.00 6.57
C PHE A 108 -22.17 1.21 5.31
N GLY A 109 -21.70 1.90 4.26
CA GLY A 109 -21.29 1.25 3.02
C GLY A 109 -20.09 0.32 3.23
N GLY A 110 -19.12 0.77 4.02
CA GLY A 110 -17.86 0.08 4.23
C GLY A 110 -17.97 -1.13 5.14
N GLU A 111 -18.91 -1.15 6.08
CA GLU A 111 -19.22 -2.31 6.91
C GLU A 111 -19.78 -3.46 6.06
N LYS A 112 -20.70 -3.14 5.14
CA LYS A 112 -21.30 -4.12 4.23
C LYS A 112 -20.35 -4.55 3.12
N PHE A 113 -19.66 -3.58 2.52
CA PHE A 113 -18.85 -3.78 1.32
C PHE A 113 -17.42 -3.33 1.56
N LYS A 114 -16.54 -4.30 1.84
CA LYS A 114 -15.11 -4.06 2.09
C LYS A 114 -14.40 -3.30 0.96
N TYR A 115 -14.77 -3.50 -0.30
CA TYR A 115 -14.15 -2.78 -1.42
C TYR A 115 -14.62 -1.32 -1.52
N LEU A 116 -15.82 -1.01 -1.05
CA LEU A 116 -16.29 0.37 -0.95
C LEU A 116 -15.51 1.13 0.12
N ARG A 117 -15.26 0.49 1.27
CA ARG A 117 -14.37 1.03 2.30
C ARG A 117 -12.98 1.31 1.74
N ALA A 118 -12.37 0.33 1.06
CA ALA A 118 -11.05 0.50 0.45
C ALA A 118 -11.03 1.65 -0.56
N LEU A 119 -12.11 1.82 -1.33
CA LEU A 119 -12.23 2.90 -2.32
C LEU A 119 -12.32 4.27 -1.65
N ALA A 120 -13.14 4.41 -0.60
CA ALA A 120 -13.28 5.64 0.17
C ALA A 120 -11.97 6.02 0.87
N LEU A 121 -11.29 5.08 1.53
CA LEU A 121 -9.99 5.30 2.17
C LEU A 121 -8.94 5.76 1.15
N PHE A 122 -8.91 5.14 -0.03
CA PHE A 122 -8.01 5.53 -1.10
C PHE A 122 -8.33 6.95 -1.60
N TYR A 123 -9.60 7.30 -1.77
CA TYR A 123 -10.02 8.64 -2.17
C TYR A 123 -9.65 9.72 -1.13
N ILE A 124 -9.87 9.43 0.16
CA ILE A 124 -9.48 10.32 1.27
C ILE A 124 -7.96 10.57 1.23
N ARG A 125 -7.16 9.51 1.12
CA ARG A 125 -5.69 9.60 1.06
C ARG A 125 -5.20 10.50 -0.08
N LEU A 126 -5.94 10.53 -1.20
CA LEU A 126 -5.59 11.32 -2.38
C LEU A 126 -5.98 12.81 -2.26
N THR A 127 -7.04 13.13 -1.51
CA THR A 127 -7.70 14.46 -1.58
C THR A 127 -7.66 15.27 -0.29
N ARG A 128 -7.54 14.62 0.87
CA ARG A 128 -7.58 15.28 2.19
C ARG A 128 -6.19 15.70 2.67
N GLN A 129 -6.15 16.61 3.65
CA GLN A 129 -4.92 17.08 4.29
C GLN A 129 -4.31 15.98 5.17
N ASP A 130 -3.03 16.11 5.51
CA ASP A 130 -2.30 15.09 6.27
C ASP A 130 -2.95 14.79 7.62
N LYS A 131 -3.34 15.80 8.39
CA LYS A 131 -4.07 15.63 9.67
C LYS A 131 -5.35 14.80 9.51
N ASP A 132 -6.22 15.20 8.59
CA ASP A 132 -7.51 14.53 8.37
C ASP A 132 -7.31 13.09 7.88
N VAL A 133 -6.26 12.85 7.10
CA VAL A 133 -5.95 11.51 6.62
C VAL A 133 -5.58 10.58 7.77
N TYR A 134 -4.71 10.99 8.69
CA TYR A 134 -4.39 10.16 9.86
C TYR A 134 -5.64 9.89 10.71
N THR A 135 -6.39 10.92 11.06
CA THR A 135 -7.59 10.77 11.91
C THR A 135 -8.68 9.89 11.28
N LEU A 136 -8.89 9.97 9.97
CA LEU A 136 -9.92 9.18 9.27
C LEU A 136 -9.47 7.76 8.95
N LEU A 137 -8.17 7.52 8.69
CA LEU A 137 -7.68 6.19 8.28
C LEU A 137 -7.30 5.30 9.47
N GLU A 138 -6.73 5.86 10.53
CA GLU A 138 -6.21 5.09 11.68
C GLU A 138 -7.24 4.15 12.34
N PRO A 139 -8.52 4.52 12.51
CA PRO A 139 -9.53 3.61 13.06
C PRO A 139 -9.68 2.31 12.25
N PHE A 140 -9.38 2.35 10.95
CA PHE A 140 -9.52 1.18 10.07
C PHE A 140 -8.28 0.26 10.08
N LEU A 141 -7.25 0.56 10.88
CA LEU A 141 -6.17 -0.39 11.18
C LEU A 141 -6.66 -1.59 12.01
N GLU A 142 -7.85 -1.50 12.61
CA GLU A 142 -8.51 -2.64 13.26
C GLU A 142 -9.22 -3.58 12.27
N ASP A 143 -9.46 -3.12 11.03
CA ASP A 143 -10.20 -3.88 10.03
C ASP A 143 -9.35 -5.02 9.44
N ARG A 144 -9.53 -6.24 9.94
CA ARG A 144 -8.78 -7.44 9.51
C ARG A 144 -9.45 -8.19 8.34
N ARG A 145 -10.37 -7.56 7.61
CA ARG A 145 -11.07 -8.23 6.49
C ARG A 145 -10.13 -8.49 5.31
N LYS A 146 -10.24 -9.68 4.72
CA LYS A 146 -9.43 -10.12 3.57
C LYS A 146 -9.81 -9.36 2.29
N LEU A 147 -8.82 -8.81 1.61
CA LEU A 147 -8.90 -8.18 0.29
C LEU A 147 -8.07 -8.96 -0.73
N ARG A 148 -8.50 -8.97 -1.99
CA ARG A 148 -7.66 -9.44 -3.10
C ARG A 148 -6.91 -8.26 -3.68
N ARG A 149 -5.58 -8.35 -3.81
CA ARG A 149 -4.76 -7.35 -4.49
C ARG A 149 -4.34 -7.86 -5.85
N LYS A 150 -4.58 -7.07 -6.91
CA LYS A 150 -4.11 -7.34 -8.27
C LYS A 150 -2.81 -6.57 -8.53
N GLY A 151 -1.70 -7.29 -8.56
CA GLY A 151 -0.39 -6.79 -8.97
C GLY A 151 -0.08 -7.10 -10.43
N ARG A 152 1.16 -6.80 -10.84
CA ARG A 152 1.66 -7.18 -12.18
C ARG A 152 1.77 -8.69 -12.36
N ALA A 153 2.15 -9.41 -11.31
CA ALA A 153 2.41 -10.85 -11.33
C ALA A 153 1.16 -11.72 -11.07
N GLY A 154 0.01 -11.13 -10.77
CA GLY A 154 -1.21 -11.88 -10.46
C GLY A 154 -2.04 -11.28 -9.33
N THR A 155 -2.89 -12.10 -8.73
CA THR A 155 -3.68 -11.77 -7.54
C THR A 155 -3.03 -12.33 -6.28
N SER A 156 -2.83 -11.50 -5.26
CA SER A 156 -2.37 -11.91 -3.94
C SER A 156 -3.42 -11.61 -2.88
N LEU A 157 -3.38 -12.33 -1.76
CA LEU A 157 -4.17 -12.00 -0.58
C LEU A 157 -3.54 -10.80 0.13
N MET A 158 -4.39 -9.91 0.62
CA MET A 158 -4.06 -8.74 1.44
C MET A 158 -5.17 -8.56 2.48
N TYR A 159 -4.96 -7.68 3.45
CA TYR A 159 -5.95 -7.34 4.48
C TYR A 159 -6.21 -5.83 4.47
N MET A 160 -7.33 -5.38 5.03
CA MET A 160 -7.73 -3.98 5.00
C MET A 160 -6.78 -3.10 5.84
N ASP A 161 -6.48 -3.49 7.06
CA ASP A 161 -5.43 -2.92 7.92
C ASP A 161 -4.09 -2.72 7.18
N VAL A 162 -3.60 -3.75 6.48
CA VAL A 162 -2.36 -3.66 5.69
C VAL A 162 -2.52 -2.69 4.51
N PHE A 163 -3.71 -2.61 3.91
CA PHE A 163 -3.98 -1.63 2.86
C PHE A 163 -4.01 -0.20 3.41
N VAL A 164 -4.58 0.01 4.59
CA VAL A 164 -4.58 1.31 5.29
C VAL A 164 -3.16 1.73 5.66
N ASP A 165 -2.36 0.82 6.22
CA ASP A 165 -0.95 1.07 6.52
C ASP A 165 -0.14 1.41 5.25
N ASP A 166 -0.38 0.68 4.15
CA ASP A 166 0.20 0.99 2.85
C ASP A 166 -0.14 2.42 2.38
N LEU A 167 -1.36 2.91 2.66
CA LEU A 167 -1.77 4.28 2.31
C LEU A 167 -1.07 5.34 3.17
N LEU A 168 -0.82 5.06 4.44
CA LEU A 168 -0.19 6.00 5.37
C LEU A 168 1.34 6.06 5.17
N THR A 169 1.97 4.93 4.88
CA THR A 169 3.44 4.81 4.91
C THR A 169 4.11 4.83 3.54
N LYS A 170 3.44 4.39 2.47
CA LYS A 170 4.07 4.25 1.15
C LYS A 170 3.84 5.47 0.27
N ASP A 171 4.82 5.75 -0.58
CA ASP A 171 4.72 6.84 -1.56
C ASP A 171 3.83 6.48 -2.77
N ARG A 172 3.57 5.18 -3.01
CA ARG A 172 2.87 4.72 -4.21
C ARG A 172 1.98 3.51 -3.94
N VAL A 173 0.69 3.67 -4.20
CA VAL A 173 -0.34 2.64 -3.99
C VAL A 173 -1.25 2.57 -5.22
N CYS A 174 -1.70 1.36 -5.60
CA CYS A 174 -2.59 1.14 -6.75
C CYS A 174 -2.17 1.84 -8.06
N SER A 175 -0.86 1.85 -8.36
CA SER A 175 -0.28 2.55 -9.52
C SER A 175 -0.45 4.07 -9.55
N THR A 176 -0.80 4.67 -8.42
CA THR A 176 -0.90 6.11 -8.23
C THR A 176 0.14 6.57 -7.22
N SER A 177 0.92 7.58 -7.61
CA SER A 177 1.85 8.25 -6.72
C SER A 177 1.06 9.13 -5.76
N LEU A 178 1.21 8.87 -4.46
CA LEU A 178 0.53 9.62 -3.42
C LEU A 178 1.27 10.94 -3.19
N TRP A 179 0.53 11.99 -2.83
CA TRP A 179 1.14 13.26 -2.47
C TRP A 179 1.88 13.12 -1.13
N LYS A 180 3.01 13.81 -1.01
CA LYS A 180 3.90 13.73 0.16
C LYS A 180 3.26 14.43 1.36
N MET A 181 2.96 13.66 2.39
CA MET A 181 2.47 14.16 3.67
C MET A 181 3.63 14.42 4.62
N ARG A 182 3.39 15.25 5.64
CA ARG A 182 4.27 15.26 6.80
C ARG A 182 4.15 13.91 7.50
N LYS A 183 5.28 13.44 8.00
CA LYS A 183 5.31 12.25 8.85
C LYS A 183 4.56 12.53 10.15
N ARG A 184 4.07 11.46 10.78
CA ARG A 184 3.24 11.53 11.98
C ARG A 184 3.97 12.15 13.17
N ASP A 185 5.24 11.78 13.37
CA ASP A 185 6.16 12.36 14.37
C ASP A 185 6.18 13.89 14.34
N ILE A 186 6.29 14.48 13.14
CA ILE A 186 6.28 15.93 12.96
C ILE A 186 4.92 16.53 13.33
N LEU A 187 3.81 15.82 13.10
CA LEU A 187 2.48 16.31 13.46
C LEU A 187 2.22 16.23 14.97
N GLU A 188 2.80 15.23 15.64
CA GLU A 188 2.79 15.10 17.10
C GLU A 188 3.63 16.20 17.75
N ASP A 189 4.84 16.47 17.24
CA ASP A 189 5.71 17.55 17.71
C ASP A 189 5.08 18.94 17.56
N LEU A 190 4.22 19.11 16.55
CA LEU A 190 3.46 20.35 16.31
C LEU A 190 2.15 20.43 17.08
N GLU A 191 1.84 19.44 17.94
CA GLU A 191 0.59 19.33 18.70
C GLU A 191 -0.67 19.35 17.80
N LEU A 192 -0.53 18.92 16.54
CA LEU A 192 -1.65 18.81 15.60
C LEU A 192 -2.37 17.47 15.71
N LEU A 193 -1.66 16.44 16.18
CA LEU A 193 -2.15 15.09 16.45
C LEU A 193 -1.60 14.60 17.78
N GLU A 194 -2.40 13.79 18.47
CA GLU A 194 -1.93 13.07 19.65
C GLU A 194 -1.23 11.76 19.26
N PRO A 195 -0.36 11.23 20.14
CA PRO A 195 0.20 9.89 19.99
C PRO A 195 -0.90 8.86 19.73
N ARG A 196 -0.63 7.90 18.82
CA ARG A 196 -1.65 6.92 18.45
C ARG A 196 -1.89 5.98 19.61
N VAL A 197 -3.13 5.91 20.08
CA VAL A 197 -3.53 4.83 20.98
C VAL A 197 -3.87 3.61 20.13
N SER A 198 -3.11 2.53 20.31
CA SER A 198 -3.42 1.27 19.65
C SER A 198 -4.60 0.59 20.32
N PRO A 199 -5.54 -0.03 19.59
CA PRO A 199 -6.61 -0.83 20.22
C PRO A 199 -6.09 -1.98 21.08
N LEU A 200 -4.84 -2.41 20.86
CA LEU A 200 -4.17 -3.44 21.64
C LEU A 200 -3.52 -2.92 22.94
N GLY A 201 -3.62 -1.62 23.24
CA GLY A 201 -2.95 -1.01 24.40
C GLY A 201 -1.48 -0.68 24.13
N ASP A 202 -0.77 -0.35 25.21
CA ASP A 202 0.65 -0.05 25.18
C ASP A 202 1.47 -1.34 25.01
N ILE A 203 2.61 -1.22 24.34
CA ILE A 203 3.48 -2.37 24.04
C ILE A 203 4.02 -3.01 25.33
N GLU A 204 4.26 -2.21 26.36
CA GLU A 204 4.72 -2.69 27.68
C GLU A 204 3.66 -3.58 28.34
N ASP A 205 2.40 -3.14 28.38
CA ASP A 205 1.29 -3.92 28.93
C ASP A 205 1.12 -5.28 28.23
N LEU A 206 1.26 -5.31 26.90
CA LEU A 206 1.17 -6.54 26.10
C LEU A 206 2.32 -7.53 26.38
N LEU A 207 3.52 -7.02 26.65
CA LEU A 207 4.68 -7.86 26.96
C LEU A 207 4.57 -8.44 28.36
N ASP A 208 4.10 -7.65 29.32
CA ASP A 208 3.86 -8.11 30.69
C ASP A 208 2.77 -9.20 30.74
N GLU A 209 1.67 -9.05 29.99
CA GLU A 209 0.64 -10.10 29.85
C GLU A 209 1.19 -11.39 29.21
N MET A 210 2.14 -11.30 28.28
CA MET A 210 2.77 -12.48 27.66
C MET A 210 3.73 -13.21 28.60
N ASP A 211 4.49 -12.48 29.42
CA ASP A 211 5.41 -13.07 30.38
C ASP A 211 4.66 -13.77 31.54
N GLU A 212 3.44 -13.32 31.88
CA GLU A 212 2.60 -13.98 32.88
C GLU A 212 2.01 -15.33 32.42
N VAL A 213 1.70 -15.51 31.12
CA VAL A 213 1.14 -16.77 30.60
C VAL A 213 2.18 -17.89 30.44
N ASP A 214 3.45 -17.57 30.16
CA ASP A 214 4.53 -18.56 30.11
C ASP A 214 4.98 -19.02 31.52
N GLY A 215 4.56 -18.31 32.58
CA GLY A 215 4.88 -18.63 33.98
C GLY A 215 3.99 -19.70 34.64
N ASN A 216 2.88 -20.12 34.02
CA ASN A 216 1.88 -21.01 34.65
C ASN A 216 1.93 -22.48 34.14
N GLY A 217 3.02 -22.89 33.50
CA GLY A 217 3.26 -24.28 33.07
C GLY A 217 3.81 -25.17 34.18
N GLU A 218 3.04 -25.45 35.24
CA GLU A 218 3.43 -26.44 36.26
C GLU A 218 3.42 -27.89 35.73
N VAL A 219 4.63 -28.42 35.57
CA VAL A 219 5.13 -29.77 35.92
C VAL A 219 4.07 -30.88 36.12
N ARG A 220 4.04 -31.87 35.19
CA ARG A 220 3.58 -33.24 35.50
C ARG A 220 4.77 -34.20 35.52
N ASN A 221 5.25 -34.47 36.74
CA ASN A 221 6.16 -35.57 37.05
C ASN A 221 5.49 -36.92 36.77
N GLY A 222 6.18 -37.78 36.04
CA GLY A 222 5.86 -39.21 35.88
C GLY A 222 7.14 -40.02 36.03
N ASP A 223 7.37 -40.47 37.26
CA ASP A 223 8.46 -41.36 37.69
C ASP A 223 8.30 -42.77 37.08
N GLY A 224 9.39 -43.37 36.60
CA GLY A 224 9.38 -44.69 35.96
C GLY A 224 10.79 -45.25 35.69
N ASN A 225 11.26 -46.04 36.65
CA ASN A 225 12.60 -46.59 36.85
C ASN A 225 13.02 -47.77 35.91
N HIS A 226 14.36 -47.90 35.69
CA HIS A 226 15.16 -49.07 35.18
C HIS A 226 15.06 -49.44 33.67
N THR A 227 16.10 -49.81 32.92
CA THR A 227 17.32 -50.65 33.15
C THR A 227 18.43 -50.33 32.11
N ASP A 228 19.70 -50.57 32.49
CA ASP A 228 20.88 -50.65 31.61
C ASP A 228 20.73 -51.67 30.46
N GLY A 229 21.37 -51.38 29.32
CA GLY A 229 21.56 -52.32 28.21
C GLY A 229 22.37 -51.70 27.07
N ASP A 230 23.55 -52.27 26.83
CA ASP A 230 24.51 -51.97 25.76
C ASP A 230 23.90 -52.02 24.34
N ASP A 231 24.56 -51.32 23.39
CA ASP A 231 24.94 -51.79 22.04
C ASP A 231 24.78 -50.76 20.89
N ASP A 232 25.91 -50.58 20.20
CA ASP A 232 26.19 -50.21 18.81
C ASP A 232 25.12 -49.56 17.89
N GLY A 233 25.54 -48.54 17.12
CA GLY A 233 24.88 -48.22 15.85
C GLY A 233 24.89 -46.75 15.41
N SER A 234 25.82 -46.43 14.52
CA SER A 234 25.99 -45.18 13.77
C SER A 234 24.72 -44.50 13.21
N SER A 235 24.67 -43.16 13.28
CA SER A 235 24.47 -42.27 12.10
C SER A 235 24.35 -40.80 12.52
N GLU A 236 25.30 -39.99 12.06
CA GLU A 236 25.36 -38.55 12.26
C GLU A 236 24.33 -37.83 11.38
N GLY A 237 23.55 -36.92 11.99
CA GLY A 237 22.60 -36.04 11.30
C GLY A 237 22.43 -34.75 12.10
N GLU A 238 23.43 -33.88 12.04
CA GLU A 238 23.41 -32.54 12.65
C GLU A 238 22.27 -31.67 12.10
N VAL A 239 21.39 -31.18 12.99
CA VAL A 239 20.59 -29.97 12.73
C VAL A 239 20.79 -29.00 13.90
N ARG A 240 21.85 -28.18 13.79
CA ARG A 240 22.17 -27.11 14.74
C ARG A 240 21.30 -25.88 14.49
N SER A 241 20.38 -25.64 15.41
CA SER A 241 19.68 -24.38 15.65
C SER A 241 20.65 -23.21 15.83
N ARG A 242 20.62 -22.22 14.93
CA ARG A 242 21.42 -20.98 15.06
C ARG A 242 20.64 -19.90 15.81
N ARG A 243 20.98 -19.82 17.09
CA ARG A 243 20.70 -18.76 18.06
C ARG A 243 21.26 -17.42 17.57
N TRP A 244 20.40 -16.42 17.44
CA TRP A 244 20.79 -15.02 17.24
C TRP A 244 21.49 -14.48 18.50
N ARG A 245 22.70 -13.94 18.33
CA ARG A 245 23.39 -13.15 19.37
C ARG A 245 23.90 -11.84 18.76
N LYS A 246 23.42 -10.74 19.33
CA LYS A 246 23.96 -9.38 19.24
C LYS A 246 25.35 -9.29 19.90
N SER A 247 26.22 -8.44 19.36
CA SER A 247 27.25 -7.61 20.03
C SER A 247 28.28 -7.22 18.95
N SER A 248 28.36 -5.95 18.54
CA SER A 248 29.11 -4.85 19.16
C SER A 248 30.63 -5.02 19.17
N ALA A 249 31.28 -3.93 18.75
CA ALA A 249 32.63 -3.45 19.11
C ALA A 249 33.85 -3.87 18.26
N ASP A 250 34.40 -2.81 17.64
CA ASP A 250 35.81 -2.40 17.64
C ASP A 250 36.87 -3.05 16.72
N ARG A 251 37.34 -2.18 15.81
CA ARG A 251 38.74 -1.79 15.53
C ARG A 251 39.81 -2.89 15.50
N LEU A 252 40.51 -2.98 14.36
CA LEU A 252 41.92 -2.57 14.18
C LEU A 252 42.43 -3.09 12.82
N SER A 253 42.95 -2.19 11.99
CA SER A 253 43.91 -2.51 10.91
C SER A 253 45.29 -2.75 11.54
N PRO A 254 46.20 -3.58 10.96
CA PRO A 254 47.10 -3.03 9.93
C PRO A 254 47.70 -4.01 8.88
N GLN A 255 48.05 -3.41 7.73
CA GLN A 255 49.23 -3.64 6.85
C GLN A 255 49.56 -5.00 6.19
N GLY A 256 49.94 -4.87 4.90
CA GLY A 256 50.82 -5.76 4.13
C GLY A 256 50.06 -6.92 3.47
N GLY A 257 49.97 -7.08 2.16
CA GLY A 257 50.94 -6.79 1.10
C GLY A 257 51.37 -8.13 0.52
N ASP A 258 50.78 -8.55 -0.61
CA ASP A 258 51.50 -9.36 -1.59
C ASP A 258 50.79 -9.37 -2.97
N SER A 259 51.50 -8.76 -3.92
CA SER A 259 51.78 -9.23 -5.28
C SER A 259 51.14 -10.56 -5.72
N MET A 260 50.49 -10.54 -6.89
CA MET A 260 50.80 -11.47 -7.98
C MET A 260 50.26 -10.92 -9.31
N ASP A 261 51.20 -10.62 -10.20
CA ASP A 261 51.01 -10.35 -11.63
C ASP A 261 50.42 -11.56 -12.36
N ILE A 262 49.68 -11.33 -13.46
CA ILE A 262 49.78 -12.06 -14.73
C ILE A 262 48.92 -11.36 -15.81
N ASP A 263 49.66 -10.81 -16.78
CA ASP A 263 49.44 -10.61 -18.22
C ASP A 263 48.01 -10.49 -18.85
N GLY A 264 47.84 -9.43 -19.66
CA GLY A 264 46.70 -9.18 -20.57
C GLY A 264 46.77 -9.99 -21.88
N PRO A 265 46.35 -9.46 -23.05
CA PRO A 265 45.56 -8.26 -23.37
C PRO A 265 44.32 -8.59 -24.26
N ASP A 266 43.39 -7.64 -24.46
CA ASP A 266 42.78 -7.52 -25.81
C ASP A 266 42.22 -6.12 -26.10
N ASP A 267 42.41 -5.76 -27.35
CA ASP A 267 42.14 -4.52 -28.04
C ASP A 267 40.68 -4.05 -28.00
N ARG A 268 40.51 -2.72 -27.98
CA ARG A 268 39.92 -1.98 -29.11
C ARG A 268 39.94 -0.47 -28.88
N ARG A 269 40.88 0.19 -29.56
CA ARG A 269 40.80 1.60 -29.95
C ARG A 269 39.59 1.82 -30.87
N ARG A 270 38.80 2.87 -30.61
CA ARG A 270 38.69 4.09 -31.46
C ARG A 270 37.50 4.93 -31.03
N SER A 271 37.78 6.07 -30.40
CA SER A 271 36.89 7.23 -30.40
C SER A 271 37.76 8.48 -30.34
N SER A 272 37.63 9.36 -31.34
CA SER A 272 37.56 10.82 -31.15
C SER A 272 37.65 11.47 -32.53
N GLY A 273 36.48 11.81 -33.11
CA GLY A 273 36.38 12.84 -34.14
C GLY A 273 36.36 14.20 -33.45
N GLU A 274 37.30 15.05 -33.84
CA GLU A 274 37.46 16.42 -33.37
C GLU A 274 36.40 17.37 -33.92
N ARG A 275 36.22 18.46 -33.16
CA ARG A 275 35.33 19.60 -33.42
C ARG A 275 35.84 20.51 -34.54
N SER A 276 34.86 21.08 -35.24
CA SER A 276 34.69 22.40 -35.91
C SER A 276 35.79 23.48 -35.74
N PRO A 277 35.89 24.47 -36.64
CA PRO A 277 34.80 25.36 -37.09
C PRO A 277 34.11 24.99 -38.40
#